data_AF-A0A934E5A0-F1
#
_entry.id   AF-A0A934E5A0-F1
#
_cell.length_a   1.000
_cell.length_b   1.000
_cell.length_c   1.000
_cell.angle_alpha   90.00
_cell.angle_beta   90.00
_cell.angle_gamma   90.00
#
_symmetry.space_group_name_H-M   'P 1'
#
loop_
_entity.id
_entity.type
_entity.pdbx_description
1 polymer ?
#
loop_
_entity_poly.entity_id
_entity_poly.type
_entity_poly.pdbx_seq_one_letter_code
_entity_poly.pdbx_strand_id
1 'polypeptide(L)'
;MTAFDLLTKNLEDIQVMIGNHANLLGCLKQSGDSPALHPCSSSCPCRQKLKETLMETIQVLEASRKAFKSKQLEGLRKKLIAALAETA
;
A
#
# COMPACT_ATOMS: atom_id res chain seq x y z
N MET A 1 -24.51 -12.31 -10.45
CA MET A 1 -24.59 -11.06 -9.68
C MET A 1 -25.83 -10.33 -10.13
N THR A 2 -26.76 -10.07 -9.21
CA THR A 2 -27.95 -9.26 -9.46
C THR A 2 -27.60 -7.77 -9.31
N ALA A 3 -28.46 -6.88 -9.83
CA ALA A 3 -28.30 -5.43 -9.65
C ALA A 3 -28.33 -5.03 -8.16
N PHE A 4 -29.07 -5.79 -7.34
CA PHE A 4 -29.13 -5.60 -5.90
C PHE A 4 -27.79 -5.91 -5.23
N ASP A 5 -27.13 -7.02 -5.60
CA ASP A 5 -25.82 -7.39 -5.06
C ASP A 5 -24.75 -6.33 -5.36
N LEU A 6 -24.82 -5.72 -6.55
CA LEU A 6 -23.91 -4.65 -6.94
C LEU A 6 -24.13 -3.37 -6.13
N LEU A 7 -25.40 -3.00 -5.89
CA LEU A 7 -25.74 -1.84 -5.07
C LEU A 7 -25.32 -2.03 -3.61
N THR A 8 -25.53 -3.23 -3.05
CA THR A 8 -25.08 -3.58 -1.70
C THR A 8 -23.57 -3.44 -1.58
N LYS A 9 -22.81 -4.00 -2.53
CA LYS A 9 -21.35 -3.87 -2.56
C LYS A 9 -20.90 -2.41 -2.63
N ASN A 10 -21.51 -1.61 -3.51
CA ASN A 10 -21.17 -0.18 -3.60
C ASN A 10 -21.45 0.56 -2.29
N LEU A 11 -22.53 0.20 -1.59
CA LEU A 11 -22.88 0.80 -0.31
C LEU A 11 -21.87 0.43 0.79
N GLU A 12 -21.43 -0.83 0.83
CA GLU A 12 -20.34 -1.29 1.70
C GLU A 12 -19.03 -0.53 1.42
N ASP A 13 -18.66 -0.38 0.14
CA ASP A 13 -17.45 0.34 -0.27
C ASP A 13 -17.50 1.82 0.17
N ILE A 14 -18.67 2.47 0.05
CA ILE A 14 -18.88 3.85 0.52
C ILE A 14 -18.76 3.94 2.05
N GLN A 15 -19.33 2.99 2.79
CA GLN A 15 -19.23 2.96 4.26
C GLN A 15 -17.78 2.83 4.72
N VAL A 16 -17.01 1.95 4.08
CA VAL A 16 -15.57 1.80 4.36
C VAL A 16 -14.82 3.11 4.09
N MET A 17 -15.12 3.78 2.97
CA MET A 17 -14.51 5.06 2.62
C MET A 17 -14.80 6.14 3.66
N ILE A 18 -16.07 6.27 4.10
CA ILE A 18 -16.47 7.22 5.14
C ILE A 18 -15.76 6.93 6.46
N GLY A 19 -15.66 5.65 6.85
CA GLY A 19 -14.92 5.23 8.04
C GLY A 19 -13.44 5.62 8.00
N ASN A 20 -12.80 5.47 6.83
CA ASN A 20 -11.41 5.90 6.64
C ASN A 20 -11.26 7.42 6.78
N HIS A 21 -12.19 8.22 6.23
CA HIS A 21 -12.17 9.67 6.40
C HIS A 21 -12.39 10.10 7.85
N ALA A 22 -13.29 9.45 8.58
CA ALA A 22 -13.51 9.71 10.00
C ALA A 22 -12.24 9.46 10.82
N ASN A 23 -11.52 8.37 10.53
CA ASN A 23 -10.24 8.06 11.16
C ASN A 23 -9.17 9.14 10.86
N LEU A 24 -9.07 9.58 9.60
CA LEU A 24 -8.15 10.66 9.20
C LEU A 24 -8.45 11.96 9.96
N LEU A 25 -9.73 12.34 10.06
CA LEU A 25 -10.15 13.51 10.83
C LEU A 25 -9.84 13.36 12.33
N GLY A 26 -9.99 12.15 12.88
CA GLY A 26 -9.60 11.82 14.25
C GLY A 26 -8.10 12.01 14.49
N CYS A 27 -7.26 11.55 13.57
CA CYS A 27 -5.81 11.73 13.64
C CYS A 27 -5.42 13.21 13.55
N LEU A 28 -6.04 13.98 12.65
CA LEU A 28 -5.81 15.42 12.53
C LEU A 28 -6.22 16.17 13.82
N LYS A 29 -7.34 15.78 14.43
CA LYS A 29 -7.80 16.36 15.70
C LYS A 29 -6.84 16.07 16.87
N GLN A 30 -6.17 14.92 16.86
CA GLN A 30 -5.20 14.53 17.90
C GLN A 30 -3.81 15.15 17.70
N SER A 31 -3.45 15.54 16.47
CA SER A 31 -2.08 15.98 16.13
C SER A 31 -1.74 17.44 16.46
N GLY A 32 -2.73 18.33 16.68
CA GLY A 32 -2.46 19.77 16.85
C GLY A 32 -1.74 20.41 15.63
N ASP A 33 -1.32 21.68 15.77
CA ASP A 33 -0.78 22.57 14.70
C ASP A 33 0.51 22.11 13.99
N SER A 34 0.98 20.89 14.25
CA SER A 34 2.04 20.28 13.44
C SER A 34 1.41 19.17 12.60
N PRO A 35 1.32 19.32 11.26
CA PRO A 35 0.79 18.30 10.38
C PRO A 35 1.86 17.22 10.24
N ALA A 36 2.03 16.41 11.29
CA ALA A 36 2.59 15.09 11.12
C ALA A 36 1.57 14.32 10.28
N LEU A 37 1.73 14.37 8.96
CA LEU A 37 1.02 13.51 8.01
C LEU A 37 1.35 12.06 8.39
N HIS A 38 0.57 11.53 9.33
CA HIS A 38 0.75 10.22 9.92
C HIS A 38 0.26 9.14 8.94
N PRO A 39 0.77 7.91 9.10
CA PRO A 39 1.11 7.01 8.03
C PRO A 39 -0.17 6.46 7.40
N CYS A 40 -0.14 6.27 6.08
CA CYS A 40 -1.18 5.50 5.43
C CYS A 40 -1.39 4.17 6.16
N SER A 41 -2.62 3.93 6.61
CA SER A 41 -3.02 2.68 7.28
C SER A 41 -2.71 1.48 6.38
N SER A 42 -2.61 0.28 6.95
CA SER A 42 -2.36 -0.94 6.16
C SER A 42 -3.39 -1.16 5.04
N SER A 43 -4.62 -0.67 5.23
CA SER A 43 -5.71 -0.70 4.23
C SER A 43 -5.75 0.52 3.31
N CYS A 44 -4.81 1.45 3.42
CA CYS A 44 -4.76 2.63 2.56
C CYS A 44 -4.48 2.21 1.11
N PRO A 45 -5.32 2.60 0.13
CA PRO A 45 -5.16 2.20 -1.27
C PRO A 45 -3.78 2.55 -1.86
N CYS A 46 -3.18 3.67 -1.45
CA CYS A 46 -1.85 4.03 -1.94
C CYS A 46 -0.74 3.12 -1.37
N ARG A 47 -0.87 2.65 -0.12
CA ARG A 47 0.06 1.69 0.49
C ARG A 47 -0.08 0.31 -0.14
N GLN A 48 -1.31 -0.12 -0.44
CA GLN A 48 -1.56 -1.37 -1.15
C GLN A 48 -0.97 -1.33 -2.56
N LYS A 49 -1.24 -0.26 -3.33
CA LYS A 49 -0.69 -0.07 -4.68
C LYS A 49 0.84 -0.03 -4.67
N LEU A 50 1.45 0.64 -3.68
CA LEU A 50 2.90 0.68 -3.51
C LEU A 50 3.46 -0.72 -3.22
N LYS A 51 2.81 -1.48 -2.33
CA LYS A 51 3.20 -2.86 -2.01
C LYS A 51 3.16 -3.77 -3.24
N GLU A 52 2.06 -3.72 -3.99
CA GLU A 52 1.90 -4.48 -5.25
C GLU A 52 3.01 -4.12 -6.25
N THR A 53 3.24 -2.81 -6.46
CA THR A 53 4.28 -2.32 -7.38
C THR A 53 5.68 -2.75 -6.95
N LEU A 54 5.98 -2.72 -5.64
CA LEU A 54 7.26 -3.17 -5.09
C LEU A 54 7.45 -4.67 -5.29
N MET A 55 6.40 -5.48 -5.09
CA MET A 55 6.45 -6.91 -5.33
C MET A 55 6.73 -7.23 -6.80
N GLU A 56 6.03 -6.59 -7.73
CA GLU A 56 6.28 -6.73 -9.17
C GLU A 56 7.71 -6.32 -9.54
N THR A 57 8.18 -5.19 -9.02
CA THR A 57 9.55 -4.70 -9.24
C THR A 57 10.57 -5.72 -8.74
N ILE A 58 10.38 -6.32 -7.57
CA ILE A 58 11.26 -7.37 -7.03
C ILE A 58 11.27 -8.60 -7.94
N GLN A 59 10.12 -9.03 -8.46
CA GLN A 59 10.04 -10.17 -9.37
C GLN A 59 10.79 -9.91 -10.68
N VAL A 60 10.59 -8.74 -11.29
CA VAL A 60 11.27 -8.34 -12.53
C VAL A 60 12.78 -8.18 -12.29
N LEU A 61 13.18 -7.59 -11.16
CA LEU A 61 14.58 -7.48 -10.78
C LEU A 61 15.23 -8.85 -10.57
N GLU A 62 14.51 -9.81 -10.01
CA GLU A 62 15.02 -11.17 -9.82
C GLU A 62 15.18 -11.91 -11.15
N ALA A 63 14.23 -11.78 -12.07
CA ALA A 63 14.34 -12.32 -13.42
C ALA A 63 15.51 -11.70 -14.19
N SER A 64 15.65 -10.37 -14.08
CA SER A 64 16.75 -9.61 -14.68
C SER A 64 18.10 -10.00 -14.06
N ARG A 65 18.17 -10.15 -12.73
CA ARG A 65 19.37 -10.63 -12.04
C ARG A 65 19.79 -12.00 -12.54
N LYS A 66 18.86 -12.95 -12.68
CA LYS A 66 19.14 -14.29 -13.20
C LYS A 66 19.67 -14.25 -14.64
N ALA A 67 19.09 -13.40 -15.49
CA ALA A 67 19.50 -13.24 -16.88
C ALA A 67 20.91 -12.60 -17.02
N PHE A 68 21.23 -11.61 -16.19
CA PHE A 68 22.46 -10.82 -16.31
C PHE A 68 23.56 -11.18 -15.29
N LYS A 69 23.30 -12.07 -14.33
CA LYS A 69 24.19 -12.41 -13.19
C LYS A 69 24.73 -11.17 -12.45
N SER A 70 23.97 -10.08 -12.43
CA SER A 70 24.42 -8.78 -11.91
C SER A 70 24.39 -8.74 -10.37
N LYS A 71 25.55 -8.48 -9.75
CA LYS A 71 25.67 -8.27 -8.30
C LYS A 71 24.98 -7.01 -7.82
N GLN A 72 24.83 -5.99 -8.67
CA GLN A 72 24.12 -4.74 -8.32
C GLN A 72 22.60 -4.96 -8.21
N LEU A 73 22.02 -5.77 -9.09
CA LEU A 73 20.58 -6.10 -9.06
C LEU A 73 20.23 -6.97 -7.83
N GLU A 74 21.11 -7.88 -7.43
CA GLU A 74 20.97 -8.63 -6.16
C GLU A 74 20.94 -7.67 -4.95
N GLY A 75 21.83 -6.68 -4.92
CA GLY A 75 21.85 -5.67 -3.86
C GLY A 75 20.56 -4.84 -3.80
N LEU A 76 20.03 -4.45 -4.96
CA LEU A 76 18.78 -3.70 -5.05
C LEU A 76 17.57 -4.53 -4.59
N ARG A 77 17.51 -5.81 -4.98
CA ARG A 77 16.47 -6.76 -4.54
C ARG A 77 16.41 -6.85 -3.01
N LYS A 78 17.56 -7.03 -2.35
CA LYS A 78 17.62 -7.16 -0.88
C LYS A 78 17.11 -5.90 -0.17
N LYS A 79 17.45 -4.71 -0.65
CA LYS A 79 16.96 -3.44 -0.09
C LYS A 79 15.44 -3.32 -0.19
N LEU A 80 14.86 -3.70 -1.33
CA LEU A 80 13.41 -3.64 -1.54
C LEU A 80 12.65 -4.65 -0.67
N ILE A 81 13.21 -5.85 -0.46
CA ILE A 81 12.63 -6.84 0.48
C ILE A 81 12.64 -6.31 1.91
N ALA A 82 13.75 -5.69 2.35
CA ALA A 82 13.83 -5.10 3.69
C ALA A 82 12.79 -3.98 3.89
N ALA A 83 12.67 -3.07 2.91
CA ALA A 83 11.67 -2.00 2.94
C ALA A 83 10.22 -2.53 2.99
N LEU A 84 9.94 -3.65 2.32
CA LEU A 84 8.64 -4.32 2.40
C LEU A 84 8.38 -4.96 3.78
N ALA A 85 9.40 -5.49 4.44
CA ALA A 85 9.26 -6.08 5.77
C ALA A 85 9.04 -5.00 6.85
N GLU A 86 9.65 -3.82 6.70
CA GLU A 86 9.45 -2.67 7.59
C GLU A 86 8.06 -2.00 7.41
N THR A 87 7.41 -2.24 6.27
CA THR A 87 6.10 -1.68 5.92
C THR A 87 4.96 -2.70 5.96
N ALA A 88 5.20 -3.92 6.44
CA ALA A 88 4.18 -4.93 6.74
C ALA A 88 3.58 -4.70 8.13
#